data_AF-A0A5S5AYN4-F1
#
_entry.id   AF-A0A5S5AYN4-F1
#
_cell.length_a   1.000
_cell.length_b   1.000
_cell.length_c   1.000
_cell.angle_alpha   90.00
_cell.angle_beta   90.00
_cell.angle_gamma   90.00
#
_symmetry.space_group_name_H-M   'P 1'
#
loop_
_entity.id
_entity.type
_entity.pdbx_description
1 polymer ?
#
loop_
_entity_poly.entity_id
_entity_poly.type
_entity_poly.pdbx_seq_one_letter_code
_entity_poly.pdbx_strand_id
1 'polypeptide(L)'
;MKKGLIRTFVKLLVAALLVNMAAFPALAVEIPGYEGGIKSEVEYAEILFITGEPVLLKGKVTVSQGRMKDGKRQDRISYSLYSDDRTVSLSRSITLEIRVQEMRDKRQVTTTAEIVRSSETVSVKKDRASQERYTLKNYNLSASTVTDVTPAVDYYTLVMRGRKIYDVNGGQGTVTVEMTGSGVGYDHSWGATETRRQLFLISAERRADAKKGTEAYEWTGRVEAEVSCSRTREISYVANEPRLISFKGGYMEVVKEESVAGYYYDLPRFDKNGMPGSGRNRGTEKISLALTPVNRMASIPKVLDLTGHWAQADAEKLLALGIIKGDGNYFWPGIAEKGSPLR
;
A
#
# COMPACT_ATOMS: atom_id res chain seq x y z
N MET A 1 10.65 19.54 -52.08
CA MET A 1 11.00 19.68 -50.64
C MET A 1 12.48 19.37 -50.42
N LYS A 2 13.23 20.28 -49.80
CA LYS A 2 14.68 20.10 -49.56
C LYS A 2 14.91 18.86 -48.69
N LYS A 3 15.83 17.97 -49.10
CA LYS A 3 16.19 16.72 -48.40
C LYS A 3 16.50 16.90 -46.90
N GLY A 4 16.92 18.10 -46.48
CA GLY A 4 17.11 18.46 -45.08
C GLY A 4 15.82 18.56 -44.27
N LEU A 5 14.73 19.08 -44.85
CA LEU A 5 13.47 19.27 -44.15
C LEU A 5 12.77 17.94 -43.85
N ILE A 6 12.88 16.97 -44.78
CA ILE A 6 12.37 15.59 -44.60
C ILE A 6 13.14 14.87 -43.49
N ARG A 7 14.46 15.05 -43.40
CA ARG A 7 15.28 14.45 -42.32
C ARG A 7 14.94 15.03 -40.95
N THR A 8 14.64 16.32 -40.86
CA THR A 8 14.21 16.96 -39.60
C THR A 8 12.79 16.52 -39.22
N PHE A 9 11.88 16.40 -40.19
CA PHE A 9 10.51 15.91 -39.96
C PHE A 9 10.48 14.45 -39.51
N VAL A 10 11.30 13.58 -40.12
CA VAL A 10 11.43 12.17 -39.72
C VAL A 10 12.06 12.05 -38.32
N LYS A 11 13.05 12.88 -37.97
CA LYS A 11 13.60 12.91 -36.61
C LYS A 11 12.58 13.38 -35.56
N LEU A 12 11.74 14.37 -35.90
CA LEU A 12 10.65 14.83 -35.03
C LEU A 12 9.54 13.78 -34.89
N LEU A 13 9.23 13.04 -35.96
CA LEU A 13 8.23 11.97 -35.93
C LEU A 13 8.72 10.76 -35.11
N VAL A 14 10.00 10.40 -35.22
CA VAL A 14 10.63 9.33 -34.41
C VAL A 14 10.80 9.76 -32.94
N ALA A 15 11.09 11.04 -32.68
CA ALA A 15 11.11 11.58 -31.32
C ALA A 15 9.71 11.69 -30.70
N ALA A 16 8.67 11.97 -31.49
CA ALA A 16 7.28 11.96 -31.04
C ALA A 16 6.73 10.54 -30.81
N LEU A 17 7.24 9.53 -31.53
CA LEU A 17 6.86 8.13 -31.32
C LEU A 17 7.51 7.49 -30.07
N LEU A 18 8.56 8.11 -29.52
CA LEU A 18 9.29 7.61 -28.35
C LEU A 18 8.76 8.12 -26.99
N VAL A 19 7.73 8.98 -26.97
CA VAL A 19 7.28 9.67 -25.74
C VAL A 19 6.00 9.08 -25.13
N ASN A 20 5.41 8.03 -25.69
CA ASN A 20 4.23 7.36 -25.09
C ASN A 20 4.55 5.96 -24.55
N MET A 21 5.64 5.85 -23.78
CA MET A 21 5.65 4.89 -22.65
C MET A 21 4.81 5.50 -21.53
N ALA A 22 3.49 5.42 -21.67
CA ALA A 22 2.65 5.35 -20.48
C ALA A 22 3.05 4.03 -19.80
N ALA A 23 4.00 4.13 -18.87
CA ALA A 23 4.18 3.10 -17.86
C ALA A 23 2.80 2.92 -17.24
N PHE A 24 2.14 1.79 -17.55
CA PHE A 24 1.02 1.37 -16.74
C PHE A 24 1.58 1.34 -15.32
N PRO A 25 1.06 2.13 -14.37
CA PRO A 25 1.38 1.85 -12.99
C PRO A 25 0.93 0.40 -12.80
N ALA A 26 1.89 -0.50 -12.55
CA ALA A 26 1.58 -1.67 -11.76
C ALA A 26 0.96 -1.06 -10.50
N LEU A 27 -0.37 -1.09 -10.42
CA LEU A 27 -1.07 -0.71 -9.22
C LEU A 27 -0.56 -1.75 -8.22
N ALA A 28 0.47 -1.48 -7.43
CA ALA A 28 0.89 -2.46 -6.44
C ALA A 28 -0.26 -2.66 -5.46
N VAL A 29 -0.33 -3.82 -4.81
CA VAL A 29 -1.11 -3.94 -3.58
C VAL A 29 -0.62 -2.87 -2.62
N GLU A 30 -1.52 -1.99 -2.18
CA GLU A 30 -1.14 -0.79 -1.43
C GLU A 30 -1.50 -0.94 0.04
N ILE A 31 -0.58 -1.48 0.84
CA ILE A 31 -0.64 -1.29 2.30
C ILE A 31 -0.11 0.12 2.57
N PRO A 32 -0.95 1.05 3.10
CA PRO A 32 -0.53 2.44 3.26
C PRO A 32 0.48 2.56 4.42
N GLY A 33 1.69 3.00 4.08
CA GLY A 33 2.75 3.23 5.05
C GLY A 33 3.23 1.94 5.73
N TYR A 34 3.72 2.08 6.97
CA TYR A 34 4.37 1.01 7.74
C TYR A 34 3.77 0.84 9.14
N GLU A 35 2.56 1.36 9.35
CA GLU A 35 1.94 1.52 10.68
C GLU A 35 1.10 0.30 11.11
N GLY A 36 0.93 -0.68 10.22
CA GLY A 36 0.20 -1.92 10.49
C GLY A 36 -1.31 -1.83 10.33
N GLY A 37 -1.84 -0.74 9.78
CA GLY A 37 -3.26 -0.65 9.38
C GLY A 37 -3.52 -1.05 7.93
N ILE A 38 -4.79 -1.19 7.58
CA ILE A 38 -5.29 -1.59 6.26
C ILE A 38 -6.22 -0.54 5.66
N LYS A 39 -6.33 -0.52 4.32
CA LYS A 39 -7.25 0.38 3.61
C LYS A 39 -8.17 -0.35 2.63
N SER A 40 -9.30 0.28 2.37
CA SER A 40 -10.14 0.11 1.19
C SER A 40 -10.07 1.39 0.33
N GLU A 41 -10.95 1.51 -0.67
CA GLU A 41 -11.08 2.71 -1.50
C GLU A 41 -11.56 3.93 -0.70
N VAL A 42 -12.38 3.70 0.34
CA VAL A 42 -13.07 4.78 1.07
C VAL A 42 -12.61 4.95 2.51
N GLU A 43 -12.02 3.92 3.11
CA GLU A 43 -11.71 3.87 4.53
C GLU A 43 -10.34 3.28 4.81
N TYR A 44 -9.67 3.82 5.81
CA TYR A 44 -8.50 3.26 6.47
C TYR A 44 -8.86 2.86 7.91
N ALA A 45 -8.28 1.76 8.39
CA ALA A 45 -8.45 1.29 9.76
C ALA A 45 -7.13 0.79 10.37
N GLU A 46 -6.88 1.15 11.64
CA GLU A 46 -5.77 0.64 12.46
C GLU A 46 -6.19 0.53 13.93
N ILE A 47 -5.51 -0.32 14.70
CA ILE A 47 -5.65 -0.33 16.17
C ILE A 47 -4.54 0.53 16.78
N LEU A 48 -4.94 1.48 17.61
CA LEU A 48 -4.03 2.27 18.43
C LEU A 48 -3.76 1.55 19.76
N PHE A 49 -2.49 1.46 20.14
CA PHE A 49 -2.07 0.77 21.37
C PHE A 49 -1.31 1.66 22.37
N ILE A 50 -0.95 2.90 21.99
CA ILE A 50 -0.09 3.77 22.81
C ILE A 50 -0.79 4.30 24.08
N THR A 51 -2.10 4.11 24.19
CA THR A 51 -2.91 4.39 25.38
C THR A 51 -2.77 3.29 26.44
N GLY A 52 -2.23 2.12 26.07
CA GLY A 52 -2.18 0.91 26.90
C GLY A 52 -3.44 0.05 26.80
N GLU A 53 -4.42 0.46 25.99
CA GLU A 53 -5.62 -0.33 25.65
C GLU A 53 -5.80 -0.30 24.12
N PRO A 54 -6.29 -1.39 23.50
CA PRO A 54 -6.52 -1.40 22.06
C PRO A 54 -7.71 -0.50 21.72
N VAL A 55 -7.51 0.45 20.80
CA VAL A 55 -8.57 1.33 20.30
C VAL A 55 -8.62 1.27 18.79
N LEU A 56 -9.72 0.76 18.23
CA LEU A 56 -9.96 0.78 16.79
C LEU A 56 -10.17 2.22 16.31
N LEU A 57 -9.35 2.65 15.36
CA LEU A 57 -9.47 3.93 14.69
C LEU A 57 -9.79 3.73 13.22
N LYS A 58 -10.78 4.46 12.72
CA LYS A 58 -11.17 4.48 11.31
C LYS A 58 -11.17 5.89 10.74
N GLY A 59 -10.96 6.03 9.45
CA GLY A 59 -11.06 7.31 8.77
C GLY A 59 -10.42 7.34 7.40
N LYS A 60 -9.80 8.46 7.05
CA LYS A 60 -9.25 8.67 5.71
C LYS A 60 -7.73 8.62 5.72
N VAL A 61 -7.18 8.00 4.68
CA VAL A 61 -5.77 8.09 4.33
C VAL A 61 -5.63 8.73 2.95
N THR A 62 -4.66 9.62 2.79
CA THR A 62 -4.30 10.21 1.51
C THR A 62 -2.82 9.94 1.24
N VAL A 63 -2.56 9.29 0.12
CA VAL A 63 -1.20 8.99 -0.37
C VAL A 63 -0.92 9.92 -1.55
N SER A 64 0.22 10.60 -1.52
CA SER A 64 0.69 11.49 -2.58
C SER A 64 2.11 11.10 -2.93
N GLN A 65 2.29 10.54 -4.12
CA GLN A 65 3.60 10.12 -4.60
C GLN A 65 4.33 11.27 -5.28
N GLY A 66 5.59 11.45 -4.92
CA GLY A 66 6.45 12.45 -5.55
C GLY A 66 6.91 12.01 -6.94
N ARG A 67 7.40 12.96 -7.73
CA ARG A 67 8.03 12.64 -9.01
C ARG A 67 9.37 11.93 -8.77
N MET A 68 9.59 10.82 -9.48
CA MET A 68 10.89 10.15 -9.51
C MET A 68 11.93 11.02 -10.21
N LYS A 69 13.07 11.23 -9.56
CA LYS A 69 14.24 11.91 -10.08
C LYS A 69 15.50 11.21 -9.57
N ASP A 70 16.36 10.78 -10.49
CA ASP A 70 17.65 10.15 -10.17
C ASP A 70 17.51 8.96 -9.18
N GLY A 71 16.50 8.12 -9.39
CA GLY A 71 16.20 6.99 -8.51
C GLY A 71 15.66 7.39 -7.13
N LYS A 72 15.25 8.64 -6.91
CA LYS A 72 14.68 9.11 -5.65
C LYS A 72 13.32 9.80 -5.84
N ARG A 73 12.44 9.67 -4.87
CA ARG A 73 11.21 10.48 -4.75
C ARG A 73 10.83 10.68 -3.29
N GLN A 74 9.90 11.59 -3.03
CA GLN A 74 9.30 11.75 -1.71
C GLN A 74 7.82 11.43 -1.76
N ASP A 75 7.39 10.48 -0.94
CA ASP A 75 5.99 10.09 -0.83
C ASP A 75 5.42 10.64 0.48
N ARG A 76 4.25 11.27 0.42
CA ARG A 76 3.55 11.82 1.58
C ARG A 76 2.31 11.00 1.89
N ILE A 77 2.14 10.64 3.15
CA ILE A 77 0.97 9.92 3.63
C ILE A 77 0.35 10.68 4.79
N SER A 78 -0.93 11.01 4.68
CA SER A 78 -1.68 11.76 5.70
C SER A 78 -2.89 10.96 6.17
N TYR A 79 -3.13 10.95 7.47
CA TYR A 79 -4.17 10.18 8.14
C TYR A 79 -5.01 11.10 9.02
N SER A 80 -6.32 10.88 8.99
CA SER A 80 -7.29 11.52 9.89
C SER A 80 -8.27 10.45 10.36
N LEU A 81 -8.04 9.96 11.58
CA LEU A 81 -8.70 8.77 12.13
C LEU A 81 -9.37 9.07 13.47
N TYR A 82 -10.44 8.34 13.77
CA TYR A 82 -11.24 8.51 14.98
C TYR A 82 -11.76 7.16 15.46
N SER A 83 -11.96 7.03 16.77
CA SER A 83 -12.76 5.95 17.33
C SER A 83 -14.25 6.17 17.02
N ASP A 84 -15.03 5.09 17.05
CA ASP A 84 -16.46 5.12 16.73
C ASP A 84 -17.24 6.09 17.65
N ASP A 85 -16.87 6.15 18.93
CA ASP A 85 -17.44 7.05 19.95
C ASP A 85 -16.85 8.49 19.94
N ARG A 86 -15.90 8.77 19.05
CA ARG A 86 -15.19 10.07 18.91
C ARG A 86 -14.44 10.54 20.16
N THR A 87 -14.11 9.63 21.08
CA THR A 87 -13.29 9.93 22.26
C THR A 87 -11.80 9.94 21.92
N VAL A 88 -11.38 9.14 20.93
CA VAL A 88 -10.00 9.08 20.46
C VAL A 88 -9.91 9.60 19.02
N SER A 89 -8.90 10.42 18.75
CA SER A 89 -8.60 10.92 17.41
C SER A 89 -7.11 10.91 17.13
N LEU A 90 -6.74 10.62 15.89
CA LEU A 90 -5.36 10.61 15.40
C LEU A 90 -5.25 11.47 14.14
N SER A 91 -4.28 12.38 14.15
CA SER A 91 -3.84 13.12 12.97
C SER A 91 -2.37 12.83 12.74
N ARG A 92 -2.02 12.24 11.60
CA ARG A 92 -0.66 11.82 11.25
C ARG A 92 -0.30 12.30 9.84
N SER A 93 0.90 12.80 9.65
CA SER A 93 1.46 13.16 8.35
C SER A 93 2.91 12.70 8.31
N ILE A 94 3.22 11.81 7.38
CA ILE A 94 4.56 11.25 7.18
C ILE A 94 5.03 11.60 5.77
N THR A 95 6.29 11.99 5.64
CA THR A 95 6.99 12.10 4.37
C THR A 95 8.15 11.12 4.38
N LEU A 96 8.12 10.21 3.41
CA LEU A 96 9.14 9.20 3.18
C LEU A 96 10.01 9.65 2.02
N GLU A 97 11.32 9.54 2.15
CA GLU A 97 12.21 9.47 1.00
C GLU A 97 12.29 8.02 0.52
N ILE A 98 11.90 7.81 -0.73
CA ILE A 98 12.00 6.54 -1.42
C ILE A 98 13.23 6.59 -2.31
N ARG A 99 14.10 5.59 -2.21
CA ARG A 99 15.22 5.38 -3.14
C ARG A 99 15.04 4.04 -3.84
N VAL A 100 15.21 4.05 -5.15
CA VAL A 100 15.10 2.89 -6.02
C VAL A 100 16.44 2.67 -6.70
N GLN A 101 16.95 1.46 -6.60
CA GLN A 101 18.18 1.03 -7.24
C GLN A 101 17.90 -0.21 -8.10
N GLU A 102 18.07 -0.07 -9.41
CA GLU A 102 17.99 -1.17 -10.37
C GLU A 102 19.34 -1.85 -10.52
N MET A 103 19.37 -3.18 -10.36
CA MET A 103 20.51 -4.04 -10.65
C MET A 103 20.17 -4.89 -11.87
N ARG A 104 20.34 -4.29 -13.06
CA ARG A 104 19.88 -4.88 -14.33
C ARG A 104 20.56 -6.19 -14.68
N ASP A 105 21.83 -6.35 -14.30
CA ASP A 105 22.61 -7.59 -14.44
C ASP A 105 22.03 -8.75 -13.63
N LYS A 106 21.35 -8.45 -12.53
CA LYS A 106 20.76 -9.43 -11.60
C LYS A 106 19.24 -9.53 -11.69
N ARG A 107 18.61 -8.73 -12.56
CA ARG A 107 17.15 -8.57 -12.64
C ARG A 107 16.51 -8.24 -11.29
N GLN A 108 17.20 -7.43 -10.49
CA GLN A 108 16.74 -7.08 -9.14
C GLN A 108 16.49 -5.58 -9.01
N VAL A 109 15.51 -5.24 -8.19
CA VAL A 109 15.23 -3.85 -7.79
C VAL A 109 15.22 -3.78 -6.27
N THR A 110 16.06 -2.90 -5.72
CA THR A 110 16.05 -2.57 -4.30
C THR A 110 15.33 -1.25 -4.10
N THR A 111 14.34 -1.23 -3.22
CA THR A 111 13.64 -0.01 -2.81
C THR A 111 13.83 0.21 -1.32
N THR A 112 14.34 1.38 -0.93
CA THR A 112 14.42 1.78 0.48
C THR A 112 13.47 2.93 0.77
N ALA A 113 12.89 2.91 1.97
CA ALA A 113 12.05 3.99 2.47
C ALA A 113 12.54 4.47 3.84
N GLU A 114 12.75 5.77 3.97
CA GLU A 114 13.21 6.41 5.20
C GLU A 114 12.34 7.63 5.52
N ILE A 115 12.06 7.87 6.80
CA ILE A 115 11.31 9.06 7.20
C ILE A 115 12.20 10.30 7.14
N VAL A 116 11.74 11.29 6.37
CA VAL A 116 12.37 12.62 6.32
C VAL A 116 11.57 13.68 7.07
N ARG A 117 10.26 13.48 7.23
CA ARG A 117 9.41 14.36 8.02
C ARG A 117 8.25 13.57 8.62
N SER A 118 7.93 13.85 9.87
CA SER A 118 6.78 13.25 10.54
C SER A 118 6.12 14.24 11.49
N SER A 119 4.81 14.12 11.61
CA SER A 119 4.00 14.77 12.61
C SER A 119 2.87 13.82 12.95
N GLU A 120 2.63 13.59 14.23
CA GLU A 120 1.51 12.79 14.70
C GLU A 120 1.02 13.33 16.04
N THR A 121 -0.29 13.43 16.17
CA THR A 121 -0.95 13.79 17.41
C THR A 121 -2.12 12.86 17.63
N VAL A 122 -2.14 12.24 18.81
CA VAL A 122 -3.27 11.46 19.30
C VAL A 122 -3.90 12.21 20.46
N SER A 123 -5.21 12.35 20.44
CA SER A 123 -5.99 12.95 21.52
C SER A 123 -6.98 11.93 22.04
N VAL A 124 -7.03 11.78 23.36
CA VAL A 124 -7.92 10.88 24.08
C VAL A 124 -8.73 11.71 25.07
N LYS A 125 -10.05 11.70 24.92
CA LYS A 125 -10.98 12.34 25.85
C LYS A 125 -11.40 11.28 26.88
N LYS A 126 -11.03 11.48 28.15
CA LYS A 126 -11.45 10.58 29.24
C LYS A 126 -12.79 11.06 29.84
N ASP A 127 -12.96 12.37 30.01
CA ASP A 127 -14.21 12.99 30.46
C ASP A 127 -14.38 14.41 29.86
N ARG A 128 -15.41 15.17 30.29
CA ARG A 128 -15.69 16.54 29.78
C ARG A 128 -14.60 17.56 30.09
N ALA A 129 -13.67 17.27 31.01
CA ALA A 129 -12.65 18.19 31.51
C ALA A 129 -11.21 17.68 31.33
N SER A 130 -11.01 16.38 31.09
CA SER A 130 -9.69 15.76 30.96
C SER A 130 -9.46 15.19 29.55
N GLN A 131 -8.41 15.74 28.92
CA GLN A 131 -7.90 15.29 27.63
C GLN A 131 -6.44 14.90 27.80
N GLU A 132 -6.10 13.70 27.37
CA GLU A 132 -4.73 13.24 27.22
C GLU A 132 -4.29 13.40 25.77
N ARG A 133 -3.06 13.85 25.57
CA ARG A 133 -2.48 14.13 24.26
C ARG A 133 -1.11 13.50 24.15
N TYR A 134 -0.94 12.68 23.11
CA TYR A 134 0.34 12.11 22.72
C TYR A 134 0.83 12.85 21.49
N THR A 135 1.96 13.53 21.59
CA THR A 135 2.56 14.30 20.50
C THR A 135 3.86 13.64 20.09
N LEU A 136 3.95 13.20 18.84
CA LEU A 136 5.16 12.60 18.31
C LEU A 136 6.30 13.62 18.30
N LYS A 137 7.40 13.27 18.96
CA LYS A 137 8.63 14.07 19.02
C LYS A 137 9.70 13.55 18.08
N ASN A 138 9.79 12.23 17.94
CA ASN A 138 10.74 11.59 17.04
C ASN A 138 10.09 10.39 16.38
N TYR A 139 10.36 10.22 15.10
CA TYR A 139 10.06 8.98 14.39
C TYR A 139 11.17 8.71 13.37
N ASN A 140 11.94 7.66 13.62
CA ASN A 140 12.83 7.05 12.64
C ASN A 140 12.24 5.75 12.12
N LEU A 141 12.38 5.54 10.82
CA LEU A 141 11.97 4.32 10.13
C LEU A 141 12.98 4.08 9.03
N SER A 142 13.39 2.82 8.88
CA SER A 142 14.09 2.32 7.71
C SER A 142 13.40 1.04 7.25
N ALA A 143 13.00 1.02 6.00
CA ALA A 143 12.47 -0.15 5.33
C ALA A 143 13.26 -0.40 4.05
N SER A 144 13.47 -1.67 3.72
CA SER A 144 14.15 -2.09 2.50
C SER A 144 13.44 -3.28 1.90
N THR A 145 13.18 -3.19 0.60
CA THR A 145 12.57 -4.23 -0.20
C THR A 145 13.53 -4.65 -1.30
N VAL A 146 13.72 -5.94 -1.49
CA VAL A 146 14.38 -6.50 -2.68
C VAL A 146 13.33 -7.23 -3.49
N THR A 147 13.24 -6.88 -4.78
CA THR A 147 12.34 -7.47 -5.76
C THR A 147 13.15 -8.23 -6.79
N ASP A 148 12.83 -9.49 -7.03
CA ASP A 148 13.29 -10.27 -8.17
C ASP A 148 12.29 -10.09 -9.32
N VAL A 149 12.77 -9.50 -10.43
CA VAL A 149 11.93 -9.09 -11.56
C VAL A 149 11.95 -10.17 -12.63
N THR A 150 10.84 -10.89 -12.77
CA THR A 150 10.70 -11.97 -13.76
C THR A 150 9.67 -11.61 -14.84
N PRO A 151 9.62 -12.29 -16.00
CA PRO A 151 8.67 -11.92 -17.05
C PRO A 151 7.20 -12.14 -16.65
N ALA A 152 6.94 -13.04 -15.70
CA ALA A 152 5.59 -13.48 -15.36
C ALA A 152 5.13 -12.99 -13.99
N VAL A 153 6.02 -13.01 -13.00
CA VAL A 153 5.70 -12.68 -11.61
C VAL A 153 6.91 -12.10 -10.90
N ASP A 154 6.73 -10.96 -10.27
CA ASP A 154 7.76 -10.34 -9.45
C ASP A 154 7.57 -10.81 -8.01
N TYR A 155 8.62 -11.31 -7.39
CA TYR A 155 8.62 -11.68 -5.97
C TYR A 155 9.44 -10.69 -5.18
N TYR A 156 8.99 -10.33 -3.99
CA TYR A 156 9.75 -9.42 -3.14
C TYR A 156 9.72 -9.80 -1.67
N THR A 157 10.77 -9.39 -0.98
CA THR A 157 10.92 -9.49 0.47
C THR A 157 11.18 -8.09 1.03
N LEU A 158 10.53 -7.79 2.15
CA LEU A 158 10.60 -6.54 2.87
C LEU A 158 11.17 -6.80 4.27
N VAL A 159 12.04 -5.90 4.73
CA VAL A 159 12.44 -5.79 6.13
C VAL A 159 12.27 -4.35 6.58
N MET A 160 11.86 -4.15 7.84
CA MET A 160 11.70 -2.81 8.40
C MET A 160 12.07 -2.76 9.87
N ARG A 161 12.54 -1.58 10.29
CA ARG A 161 12.71 -1.22 11.69
C ARG A 161 12.37 0.24 11.87
N GLY A 162 11.77 0.58 13.01
CA GLY A 162 11.49 1.96 13.34
C GLY A 162 11.36 2.17 14.83
N ARG A 163 11.36 3.43 15.24
CA ARG A 163 11.08 3.80 16.62
C ARG A 163 10.34 5.14 16.64
N LYS A 164 9.28 5.20 17.43
CA LYS A 164 8.52 6.42 17.71
C LYS A 164 8.72 6.82 19.16
N ILE A 165 8.81 8.11 19.41
CA ILE A 165 8.84 8.69 20.76
C ILE A 165 7.76 9.75 20.82
N TYR A 166 6.80 9.53 21.71
CA TYR A 166 5.71 10.46 22.00
C TYR A 166 5.97 11.15 23.32
N ASP A 167 5.73 12.44 23.34
CA ASP A 167 5.57 13.22 24.56
C ASP A 167 4.10 13.21 24.97
N VAL A 168 3.83 12.98 26.25
CA VAL A 168 2.48 12.97 26.80
C VAL A 168 2.21 14.28 27.54
N ASN A 169 1.17 14.99 27.13
CA ASN A 169 0.69 16.25 27.73
C ASN A 169 1.74 17.37 27.90
N GLY A 170 2.77 17.45 27.06
CA GLY A 170 3.77 18.52 27.17
C GLY A 170 4.78 18.27 28.29
N GLY A 171 5.32 17.07 28.38
CA GLY A 171 6.38 16.69 29.33
C GLY A 171 5.92 15.95 30.59
N GLN A 172 4.65 15.52 30.64
CA GLN A 172 4.10 14.73 31.76
C GLN A 172 4.43 13.23 31.65
N GLY A 173 4.96 12.79 30.51
CA GLY A 173 5.37 11.41 30.30
C GLY A 173 5.91 11.19 28.90
N THR A 174 6.39 9.97 28.66
CA THR A 174 6.92 9.53 27.37
C THR A 174 6.32 8.18 27.01
N VAL A 175 5.97 7.99 25.74
CA VAL A 175 5.68 6.65 25.19
C VAL A 175 6.67 6.38 24.07
N THR A 176 7.43 5.30 24.18
CA THR A 176 8.31 4.82 23.12
C THR A 176 7.70 3.58 22.49
N VAL A 177 7.67 3.55 21.16
CA VAL A 177 7.25 2.38 20.38
C VAL A 177 8.41 1.96 19.50
N GLU A 178 8.98 0.78 19.75
CA GLU A 178 9.96 0.16 18.88
C GLU A 178 9.27 -0.83 17.94
N MET A 179 9.56 -0.72 16.66
CA MET A 179 8.97 -1.54 15.62
C MET A 179 10.05 -2.35 14.91
N THR A 180 9.81 -3.64 14.74
CA THR A 180 10.53 -4.48 13.79
C THR A 180 9.53 -5.21 12.92
N GLY A 181 9.88 -5.51 11.67
CA GLY A 181 8.99 -6.27 10.82
C GLY A 181 9.66 -6.82 9.59
N SER A 182 8.98 -7.78 8.98
CA SER A 182 9.32 -8.35 7.69
C SER A 182 8.06 -8.59 6.88
N GLY A 183 8.21 -8.72 5.58
CA GLY A 183 7.11 -9.04 4.69
C GLY A 183 7.59 -9.77 3.46
N VAL A 184 6.65 -10.41 2.80
CA VAL A 184 6.85 -11.07 1.51
C VAL A 184 5.64 -10.80 0.64
N GLY A 185 5.85 -10.82 -0.66
CA GLY A 185 4.77 -10.69 -1.59
C GLY A 185 5.16 -11.05 -3.00
N TYR A 186 4.15 -11.04 -3.86
CA TYR A 186 4.31 -11.17 -5.28
C TYR A 186 3.38 -10.20 -6.01
N ASP A 187 3.75 -9.83 -7.24
CA ASP A 187 2.92 -9.02 -8.14
C ASP A 187 3.01 -9.57 -9.56
N HIS A 188 1.86 -9.76 -10.20
CA HIS A 188 1.73 -10.08 -11.62
C HIS A 188 0.43 -9.52 -12.19
N SER A 189 0.26 -9.67 -13.51
CA SER A 189 -0.89 -9.11 -14.25
C SER A 189 -2.27 -9.59 -13.79
N TRP A 190 -2.36 -10.66 -13.01
CA TRP A 190 -3.62 -11.32 -12.60
C TRP A 190 -3.87 -11.29 -11.11
N GLY A 191 -2.86 -10.93 -10.33
CA GLY A 191 -2.95 -10.98 -8.90
C GLY A 191 -1.70 -10.43 -8.26
N ALA A 192 -1.89 -9.96 -7.04
CA ALA A 192 -0.80 -9.52 -6.20
C ALA A 192 -1.16 -9.85 -4.76
N THR A 193 -0.16 -10.13 -3.94
CA THR A 193 -0.36 -10.31 -2.50
C THR A 193 0.84 -9.76 -1.77
N GLU A 194 0.58 -9.05 -0.67
CA GLU A 194 1.60 -8.68 0.29
C GLU A 194 1.17 -9.15 1.67
N THR A 195 2.08 -9.81 2.39
CA THR A 195 1.90 -10.13 3.81
C THR A 195 3.04 -9.54 4.61
N ARG A 196 2.71 -8.85 5.71
CA ARG A 196 3.66 -8.23 6.65
C ARG A 196 3.41 -8.75 8.05
N ARG A 197 4.49 -9.05 8.76
CA ARG A 197 4.50 -9.33 10.20
C ARG A 197 5.32 -8.27 10.91
N GLN A 198 4.72 -7.65 11.92
CA GLN A 198 5.33 -6.54 12.65
C GLN A 198 5.22 -6.81 14.14
N LEU A 199 6.31 -6.55 14.85
CA LEU A 199 6.38 -6.57 16.30
C LEU A 199 6.56 -5.13 16.79
N PHE A 200 5.65 -4.69 17.66
CA PHE A 200 5.74 -3.43 18.38
C PHE A 200 6.01 -3.71 19.86
N LEU A 201 7.07 -3.11 20.38
CA LEU A 201 7.37 -3.07 21.80
C LEU A 201 7.10 -1.65 22.29
N ILE A 202 6.23 -1.53 23.28
CA ILE A 202 5.77 -0.25 23.81
C ILE A 202 6.30 -0.12 25.23
N SER A 203 6.90 1.01 25.54
CA SER A 203 7.29 1.40 26.89
C SER A 203 6.74 2.78 27.18
N ALA A 204 5.99 2.91 28.25
CA ALA A 204 5.39 4.16 28.66
C ALA A 204 5.82 4.50 30.08
N GLU A 205 6.16 5.76 30.29
CA GLU A 205 6.53 6.32 31.58
C GLU A 205 5.72 7.59 31.81
N ARG A 206 5.13 7.71 32.99
CA ARG A 206 4.38 8.88 33.44
C ARG A 206 5.07 9.47 34.66
N ARG A 207 5.26 10.79 34.64
CA ARG A 207 5.79 11.53 35.79
C ARG A 207 4.69 11.87 36.76
N ALA A 208 5.03 11.88 38.04
CA ALA A 208 4.13 12.38 39.06
C ALA A 208 3.84 13.87 38.86
N ASP A 209 2.59 14.28 39.09
CA ASP A 209 2.16 15.68 39.11
C ASP A 209 1.44 15.94 40.44
N ALA A 210 2.20 16.45 41.41
CA ALA A 210 1.68 16.74 42.75
C ALA A 210 0.56 17.80 42.76
N LYS A 211 0.51 18.68 41.75
CA LYS A 211 -0.56 19.70 41.64
C LYS A 211 -1.87 19.12 41.15
N LYS A 212 -1.82 18.02 40.40
CA LYS A 212 -2.99 17.30 39.87
C LYS A 212 -3.26 15.98 40.62
N GLY A 213 -2.49 15.68 41.66
CA GLY A 213 -2.59 14.41 42.40
C GLY A 213 -2.32 13.18 41.54
N THR A 214 -1.54 13.31 40.46
CA THR A 214 -1.24 12.21 39.55
C THR A 214 0.02 11.48 40.01
N GLU A 215 -0.07 10.18 40.22
CA GLU A 215 1.08 9.33 40.57
C GLU A 215 1.94 9.00 39.35
N ALA A 216 3.22 8.74 39.59
CA ALA A 216 4.11 8.21 38.56
C ALA A 216 3.78 6.75 38.29
N TYR A 217 3.85 6.33 37.03
CA TYR A 217 3.71 4.93 36.65
C TYR A 217 4.50 4.60 35.41
N GLU A 218 4.75 3.30 35.23
CA GLU A 218 5.40 2.76 34.05
C GLU A 218 4.65 1.52 33.59
N TRP A 219 4.60 1.29 32.28
CA TRP A 219 4.08 0.04 31.74
C TRP A 219 4.74 -0.32 30.42
N THR A 220 4.73 -1.63 30.13
CA THR A 220 5.21 -2.17 28.86
C THR A 220 4.10 -2.95 28.15
N GLY A 221 4.16 -2.89 26.82
CA GLY A 221 3.24 -3.56 25.91
C GLY A 221 3.98 -4.30 24.81
N ARG A 222 3.41 -5.42 24.36
CA ARG A 222 3.86 -6.15 23.18
C ARG A 222 2.68 -6.31 22.24
N VAL A 223 2.86 -5.98 20.97
CA VAL A 223 1.85 -6.19 19.93
C VAL A 223 2.49 -6.84 18.73
N GLU A 224 1.86 -7.91 18.24
CA GLU A 224 2.19 -8.56 16.98
C GLU A 224 1.07 -8.27 16.00
N ALA A 225 1.40 -7.63 14.88
CA ALA A 225 0.45 -7.35 13.81
C ALA A 225 0.80 -8.19 12.58
N GLU A 226 -0.20 -8.86 12.01
CA GLU A 226 -0.12 -9.54 10.73
C GLU A 226 -1.10 -8.88 9.77
N VAL A 227 -0.56 -8.27 8.72
CA VAL A 227 -1.34 -7.59 7.68
C VAL A 227 -1.18 -8.35 6.38
N SER A 228 -2.29 -8.67 5.74
CA SER A 228 -2.31 -9.29 4.42
C SER A 228 -3.23 -8.49 3.51
N CYS A 229 -2.74 -8.13 2.33
CA CYS A 229 -3.55 -7.53 1.29
C CYS A 229 -3.37 -8.34 0.02
N SER A 230 -4.48 -8.66 -0.64
CA SER A 230 -4.49 -9.42 -1.88
C SER A 230 -5.34 -8.72 -2.92
N ARG A 231 -4.92 -8.85 -4.17
CA ARG A 231 -5.70 -8.49 -5.33
C ARG A 231 -5.84 -9.69 -6.24
N THR A 232 -7.03 -9.87 -6.77
CA THR A 232 -7.32 -10.83 -7.83
C THR A 232 -7.99 -10.13 -9.00
N ARG A 233 -7.57 -10.48 -10.21
CA ARG A 233 -8.20 -10.07 -11.46
C ARG A 233 -8.78 -11.30 -12.13
N GLU A 234 -10.09 -11.34 -12.23
CA GLU A 234 -10.83 -12.38 -12.92
C GLU A 234 -11.27 -11.90 -14.29
N ILE A 235 -11.34 -12.81 -15.24
CA ILE A 235 -11.86 -12.52 -16.58
C ILE A 235 -12.97 -13.47 -16.93
N SER A 236 -14.04 -12.90 -17.46
CA SER A 236 -15.12 -13.65 -18.10
C SER A 236 -15.41 -13.08 -19.48
N TYR A 237 -15.86 -13.94 -20.39
CA TYR A 237 -16.37 -13.49 -21.68
C TYR A 237 -17.88 -13.24 -21.54
N VAL A 238 -18.31 -12.05 -21.94
CA VAL A 238 -19.72 -11.66 -21.99
C VAL A 238 -20.15 -11.64 -23.45
N ALA A 239 -20.96 -12.62 -23.84
CA ALA A 239 -21.53 -12.67 -25.18
C ALA A 239 -22.62 -11.60 -25.34
N ASN A 240 -22.72 -11.04 -26.53
CA ASN A 240 -23.82 -10.15 -26.90
C ASN A 240 -25.04 -10.97 -27.32
N GLU A 241 -26.23 -10.54 -26.88
CA GLU A 241 -27.49 -11.08 -27.39
C GLU A 241 -27.78 -10.61 -28.83
N PRO A 242 -27.56 -9.32 -29.20
CA PRO A 242 -27.81 -8.89 -30.57
C PRO A 242 -26.79 -9.44 -31.55
N ARG A 243 -27.27 -10.07 -32.63
CA ARG A 243 -26.41 -10.64 -33.69
C ARG A 243 -26.05 -9.66 -34.80
N LEU A 244 -26.67 -8.47 -34.84
CA LEU A 244 -26.47 -7.43 -35.87
C LEU A 244 -25.45 -6.35 -35.46
N ILE A 245 -24.65 -6.60 -34.43
CA ILE A 245 -23.62 -5.68 -33.95
C ILE A 245 -22.23 -6.10 -34.46
N SER A 246 -21.29 -5.15 -34.47
CA SER A 246 -19.94 -5.30 -35.02
C SER A 246 -19.00 -6.19 -34.19
N PHE A 247 -19.46 -6.77 -33.08
CA PHE A 247 -18.70 -7.66 -32.20
C PHE A 247 -19.61 -8.69 -31.51
N LYS A 248 -19.13 -9.90 -31.29
CA LYS A 248 -19.95 -11.00 -30.73
C LYS A 248 -20.08 -10.97 -29.21
N GLY A 249 -19.28 -10.16 -28.55
CA GLY A 249 -19.15 -10.07 -27.10
C GLY A 249 -17.83 -9.40 -26.74
N GLY A 250 -17.55 -9.32 -25.46
CA GLY A 250 -16.32 -8.72 -24.96
C GLY A 250 -15.83 -9.43 -23.70
N TYR A 251 -14.54 -9.31 -23.44
CA TYR A 251 -13.96 -9.75 -22.17
C TYR A 251 -14.25 -8.70 -21.10
N MET A 252 -14.78 -9.15 -19.97
CA MET A 252 -14.97 -8.35 -18.77
C MET A 252 -13.90 -8.72 -17.75
N GLU A 253 -13.15 -7.73 -17.30
CA GLU A 253 -12.24 -7.82 -16.16
C GLU A 253 -13.00 -7.46 -14.89
N VAL A 254 -12.86 -8.29 -13.85
CA VAL A 254 -13.36 -8.04 -12.50
C VAL A 254 -12.15 -7.96 -11.56
N VAL A 255 -11.96 -6.81 -10.93
CA VAL A 255 -10.90 -6.62 -9.93
C VAL A 255 -11.48 -6.71 -8.53
N LYS A 256 -10.93 -7.59 -7.71
CA LYS A 256 -11.24 -7.74 -6.28
C LYS A 256 -10.00 -7.44 -5.47
N GLU A 257 -10.12 -6.66 -4.41
CA GLU A 257 -9.06 -6.47 -3.43
C GLU A 257 -9.61 -6.70 -2.01
N GLU A 258 -8.84 -7.43 -1.22
CA GLU A 258 -9.17 -7.77 0.16
C GLU A 258 -7.96 -7.48 1.04
N SER A 259 -8.20 -6.81 2.16
CA SER A 259 -7.19 -6.50 3.17
C SER A 259 -7.66 -6.99 4.52
N VAL A 260 -6.80 -7.72 5.21
CA VAL A 260 -7.04 -8.25 6.55
C VAL A 260 -5.88 -7.87 7.45
N ALA A 261 -6.18 -7.42 8.66
CA ALA A 261 -5.21 -7.19 9.72
C ALA A 261 -5.63 -7.98 10.96
N GLY A 262 -4.69 -8.76 11.51
CA GLY A 262 -4.82 -9.40 12.80
C GLY A 262 -3.80 -8.82 13.77
N TYR A 263 -4.22 -8.60 15.02
CA TYR A 263 -3.34 -8.11 16.09
C TYR A 263 -3.44 -9.06 17.27
N TYR A 264 -2.30 -9.50 17.78
CA TYR A 264 -2.19 -10.15 19.09
C TYR A 264 -1.48 -9.19 20.03
N TYR A 265 -2.08 -8.89 21.18
CA TYR A 265 -1.54 -7.91 22.11
C TYR A 265 -1.40 -8.48 23.52
N ASP A 266 -0.38 -8.00 24.23
CA ASP A 266 -0.17 -8.14 25.66
C ASP A 266 0.12 -6.75 26.23
N LEU A 267 -0.87 -6.16 26.89
CA LEU A 267 -0.86 -4.79 27.42
C LEU A 267 -1.07 -4.79 28.95
N PRO A 268 -0.77 -3.71 29.67
CA PRO A 268 -1.15 -3.60 31.08
C PRO A 268 -2.68 -3.64 31.26
N ARG A 269 -3.14 -4.10 32.42
CA ARG A 269 -4.51 -3.85 32.87
C ARG A 269 -4.51 -2.61 33.77
N PHE A 270 -5.29 -1.60 33.41
CA PHE A 270 -5.48 -0.43 34.26
C PHE A 270 -6.55 -0.67 35.31
N ASP A 271 -6.38 -0.08 36.49
CA ASP A 271 -7.40 -0.03 37.52
C ASP A 271 -8.40 1.12 37.28
N LYS A 272 -9.36 1.29 38.19
CA LYS A 272 -10.39 2.34 38.10
C LYS A 272 -9.82 3.76 38.16
N ASN A 273 -8.59 3.92 38.64
CA ASN A 273 -7.90 5.20 38.74
C ASN A 273 -6.98 5.45 37.53
N GLY A 274 -6.93 4.53 36.56
CA GLY A 274 -6.08 4.63 35.38
C GLY A 274 -4.61 4.29 35.66
N MET A 275 -4.32 3.59 36.76
CA MET A 275 -2.98 3.14 37.11
C MET A 275 -2.75 1.71 36.61
N PRO A 276 -1.58 1.41 36.00
CA PRO A 276 -1.29 0.06 35.54
C PRO A 276 -1.10 -0.88 36.75
N GLY A 277 -1.91 -1.94 36.80
CA GLY A 277 -1.79 -2.98 37.81
C GLY A 277 -0.83 -4.10 37.41
N SER A 278 -0.69 -5.12 38.28
CA SER A 278 0.09 -6.33 37.98
C SER A 278 -0.57 -7.25 36.94
N GLY A 279 -1.86 -7.06 36.67
CA GLY A 279 -2.61 -7.82 35.68
C GLY A 279 -2.25 -7.44 34.25
N ARG A 280 -2.42 -8.40 33.33
CA ARG A 280 -2.23 -8.19 31.88
C ARG A 280 -3.57 -8.22 31.16
N ASN A 281 -3.70 -7.40 30.14
CA ASN A 281 -4.77 -7.42 29.16
C ASN A 281 -4.22 -8.05 27.88
N ARG A 282 -4.55 -9.33 27.66
CA ARG A 282 -4.14 -10.10 26.48
C ARG A 282 -5.35 -10.40 25.63
N GLY A 283 -5.21 -10.27 24.32
CA GLY A 283 -6.30 -10.55 23.40
C GLY A 283 -5.89 -10.45 21.96
N THR A 284 -6.90 -10.53 21.10
CA THR A 284 -6.74 -10.45 19.66
C THR A 284 -7.77 -9.51 19.06
N GLU A 285 -7.34 -8.67 18.13
CA GLU A 285 -8.22 -7.85 17.29
C GLU A 285 -8.10 -8.27 15.83
N LYS A 286 -9.20 -8.16 15.07
CA LYS A 286 -9.20 -8.44 13.64
C LYS A 286 -9.97 -7.37 12.88
N ILE A 287 -9.38 -6.87 11.81
CA ILE A 287 -10.00 -5.94 10.87
C ILE A 287 -10.00 -6.59 9.49
N SER A 288 -11.10 -6.47 8.76
CA SER A 288 -11.23 -6.93 7.38
C SER A 288 -11.89 -5.84 6.56
N LEU A 289 -11.27 -5.44 5.45
CA LEU A 289 -11.78 -4.48 4.50
C LEU A 289 -11.73 -5.10 3.10
N ALA A 290 -12.82 -5.02 2.36
CA ALA A 290 -12.89 -5.50 0.98
C ALA A 290 -13.34 -4.36 0.07
N LEU A 291 -12.80 -4.32 -1.14
CA LEU A 291 -13.31 -3.44 -2.18
C LEU A 291 -14.62 -3.98 -2.76
N THR A 292 -15.48 -3.06 -3.19
CA THR A 292 -16.56 -3.45 -4.11
C THR A 292 -15.91 -3.83 -5.45
N PRO A 293 -16.21 -5.02 -6.01
CA PRO A 293 -15.61 -5.43 -7.27
C PRO A 293 -15.90 -4.41 -8.38
N VAL A 294 -14.85 -3.99 -9.09
CA VAL A 294 -14.97 -3.07 -10.21
C VAL A 294 -14.95 -3.87 -11.50
N ASN A 295 -16.04 -3.75 -12.27
CA ASN A 295 -16.17 -4.39 -13.58
C ASN A 295 -15.69 -3.43 -14.67
N ARG A 296 -14.81 -3.91 -15.56
CA ARG A 296 -14.35 -3.16 -16.72
C ARG A 296 -14.46 -4.01 -17.97
N MET A 297 -15.11 -3.49 -19.00
CA MET A 297 -15.07 -4.10 -20.32
C MET A 297 -13.71 -3.83 -20.95
N ALA A 298 -13.03 -4.89 -21.34
CA ALA A 298 -11.80 -4.82 -22.10
C ALA A 298 -12.06 -4.26 -23.51
N SER A 299 -11.00 -3.74 -24.14
CA SER A 299 -11.08 -3.38 -25.56
C SER A 299 -11.41 -4.62 -26.40
N ILE A 300 -12.13 -4.43 -27.50
CA ILE A 300 -12.49 -5.55 -28.40
C ILE A 300 -11.48 -5.53 -29.55
N PRO A 301 -10.44 -6.38 -29.51
CA PRO A 301 -9.46 -6.43 -30.57
C PRO A 301 -10.08 -7.04 -31.82
N LYS A 302 -9.67 -6.53 -32.98
CA LYS A 302 -9.92 -7.18 -34.28
C LYS A 302 -8.63 -7.83 -34.71
N VAL A 303 -8.67 -9.14 -34.97
CA VAL A 303 -7.53 -9.93 -35.44
C VAL A 303 -7.96 -10.68 -36.70
N LEU A 304 -7.79 -10.02 -37.84
CA LEU A 304 -8.30 -10.49 -39.12
C LEU A 304 -7.62 -11.79 -39.58
N ASP A 305 -6.34 -11.93 -39.24
CA ASP A 305 -5.46 -13.05 -39.60
C ASP A 305 -5.61 -14.29 -38.72
N LEU A 306 -6.42 -14.23 -37.67
CA LEU A 306 -6.71 -15.37 -36.80
C LEU A 306 -8.11 -15.93 -37.00
N THR A 307 -8.88 -15.44 -37.97
CA THR A 307 -10.25 -15.92 -38.20
C THR A 307 -10.27 -17.42 -38.47
N GLY A 308 -10.89 -18.21 -37.58
CA GLY A 308 -10.94 -19.67 -37.68
C GLY A 308 -9.68 -20.40 -37.23
N HIS A 309 -8.68 -19.67 -36.72
CA HIS A 309 -7.46 -20.23 -36.17
C HIS A 309 -7.71 -20.78 -34.75
N TRP A 310 -7.06 -21.89 -34.38
CA TRP A 310 -7.24 -22.53 -33.08
C TRP A 310 -6.91 -21.60 -31.90
N ALA A 311 -5.91 -20.72 -32.07
CA ALA A 311 -5.47 -19.75 -31.07
C ALA A 311 -6.24 -18.41 -31.09
N GLN A 312 -7.29 -18.27 -31.91
CA GLN A 312 -8.01 -17.00 -32.08
C GLN A 312 -8.53 -16.46 -30.74
N ALA A 313 -9.22 -17.29 -29.97
CA ALA A 313 -9.81 -16.89 -28.71
C ALA A 313 -8.74 -16.45 -27.69
N ASP A 314 -7.62 -17.17 -27.62
CA ASP A 314 -6.51 -16.85 -26.71
C ASP A 314 -5.81 -15.56 -27.10
N ALA A 315 -5.53 -15.35 -28.40
CA ALA A 315 -4.92 -14.11 -28.88
C ALA A 315 -5.84 -12.90 -28.69
N GLU A 316 -7.14 -13.03 -29.00
CA GLU A 316 -8.14 -11.99 -28.73
C GLU A 316 -8.21 -11.67 -27.24
N LYS A 317 -8.16 -12.68 -26.37
CA LYS A 317 -8.12 -12.48 -24.92
C LYS A 317 -6.88 -11.69 -24.50
N LEU A 318 -5.69 -12.12 -24.91
CA LEU A 318 -4.44 -11.46 -24.52
C LEU A 318 -4.34 -10.02 -25.07
N LEU A 319 -4.84 -9.77 -26.29
CA LEU A 319 -4.92 -8.44 -26.90
C LEU A 319 -5.93 -7.54 -26.20
N ALA A 320 -7.13 -8.05 -25.89
CA ALA A 320 -8.19 -7.31 -25.22
C ALA A 320 -7.70 -6.72 -23.89
N LEU A 321 -6.86 -7.50 -23.21
CA LEU A 321 -6.26 -7.19 -21.91
C LEU A 321 -4.97 -6.37 -21.99
N GLY A 322 -4.48 -6.09 -23.19
CA GLY A 322 -3.24 -5.35 -23.40
C GLY A 322 -1.99 -6.07 -22.88
N ILE A 323 -2.05 -7.39 -22.67
CA ILE A 323 -0.88 -8.22 -22.29
C ILE A 323 0.10 -8.25 -23.44
N ILE A 324 -0.43 -8.42 -24.65
CA ILE A 324 0.28 -8.31 -25.92
C ILE A 324 -0.28 -7.12 -26.70
N LYS A 325 0.55 -6.57 -27.59
CA LYS A 325 0.11 -5.52 -28.52
C LYS A 325 0.06 -6.09 -29.93
N GLY A 326 -1.08 -5.93 -30.57
CA GLY A 326 -1.23 -6.22 -32.00
C GLY A 326 -0.65 -5.10 -32.85
N ASP A 327 -0.37 -5.40 -34.11
CA ASP A 327 -0.03 -4.40 -35.11
C ASP A 327 -1.28 -4.05 -35.93
N GLY A 328 -1.96 -2.98 -35.51
CA GLY A 328 -3.27 -2.61 -36.06
C GLY A 328 -4.32 -3.70 -35.79
N ASN A 329 -4.85 -4.32 -36.84
CA ASN A 329 -5.87 -5.38 -36.78
C ASN A 329 -5.30 -6.79 -37.01
N TYR A 330 -4.00 -6.99 -36.81
CA TYR A 330 -3.29 -8.23 -37.12
C TYR A 330 -2.43 -8.69 -35.92
N PHE A 331 -2.33 -10.01 -35.72
CA PHE A 331 -1.54 -10.65 -34.66
C PHE A 331 -0.21 -11.24 -35.13
N TRP A 332 -0.15 -11.69 -36.39
CA TRP A 332 1.00 -12.31 -37.05
C TRP A 332 1.52 -13.61 -36.39
N PRO A 333 0.69 -14.67 -36.29
CA PRO A 333 1.02 -15.89 -35.54
C PRO A 333 2.25 -16.67 -36.06
N GLY A 334 2.68 -16.42 -37.31
CA GLY A 334 3.83 -17.07 -37.95
C GLY A 334 5.16 -16.34 -37.79
N ILE A 335 5.19 -15.19 -37.12
CA ILE A 335 6.41 -14.38 -36.93
C ILE A 335 6.92 -14.56 -35.51
N ALA A 336 8.22 -14.84 -35.36
CA ALA A 336 8.84 -14.91 -34.05
C ALA A 336 8.78 -13.53 -33.35
N GLU A 337 8.28 -13.49 -32.11
CA GLU A 337 8.35 -12.28 -31.30
C GLU A 337 9.79 -11.85 -31.09
N LYS A 338 10.11 -10.59 -31.41
CA LYS A 338 11.35 -9.97 -30.95
C LYS A 338 11.17 -9.64 -29.48
N GLY A 339 11.98 -10.24 -28.63
CA GLY A 339 11.97 -9.98 -27.18
C GLY A 339 11.94 -8.48 -26.90
N SER A 340 10.90 -8.06 -26.17
CA SER A 340 10.76 -6.66 -25.78
C SER A 340 11.94 -6.26 -24.89
N PRO A 341 12.61 -5.11 -25.11
CA PRO A 341 13.61 -4.64 -24.17
C PRO A 341 12.94 -4.48 -22.80
N LEU A 342 13.61 -5.01 -21.78
CA LEU A 342 13.21 -4.96 -20.38
C LEU A 342 12.73 -3.55 -20.03
N ARG A 343 11.55 -3.47 -19.37
CA ARG A 343 10.94 -2.21 -18.91
C ARG A 343 11.85 -1.46 -17.94
#